data_AF-A0ABD3PYQ3-F1
#
_entry.id   AF-A0ABD3PYQ3-F1
#
_cell.length_a   1.000
_cell.length_b   1.000
_cell.length_c   1.000
_cell.angle_alpha   90.00
_cell.angle_beta   90.00
_cell.angle_gamma   90.00
#
_symmetry.space_group_name_H-M   'P 1'
#
loop_
_entity.id
_entity.type
_entity.pdbx_description
1 polymer ?
#
loop_
_entity_poly.entity_id
_entity_poly.type
_entity_poly.pdbx_seq_one_letter_code
_entity_poly.pdbx_strand_id
1 'polypeptide(L)'
;MKLFLTAIFAATATANPFAPKSSPSTREAAYKSKLMRGATAIRRLEDAYDGYVEADLSTYSIKFEKCQMVKQYSGEGNRNGNNNKNKNGVDTILSTKRFVVFRMCPSGCDSCSYQYGEYIVDMDTYLEATLEFMQQKQENYCQSCNQCYEKAANGAVDDDGYANLCGSVDTSTCYDECQNIENMEANGYLDASQYTGCVALGEVQTDDDGQNARYYAGSMCASSGTRIKIGVFSDEQCSQYVEDADVETYMNMFANNNNNNNNNNGNNAAMKLSYHLLKQTFPEGDCVASCLRQNQNNNNNNGNAEAAEVCQKLYEQAGKCESTHGFNNGYVANQNYANQVQNEALVCDFISSVSAGHYDQTGEIVISGGRTTLSGGMSTSGGQKFALTFFILGSIGLAGYAAMLHQQLTKGAKADLSRQGGAMA
;
A
#
# COMPACT_ATOMS: atom_id res chain seq x y z
N MET A 1 42.68 53.63 51.90
CA MET A 1 42.32 54.33 50.66
C MET A 1 42.27 53.28 49.55
N LYS A 2 41.05 53.10 49.03
CA LYS A 2 40.52 52.31 47.91
C LYS A 2 41.40 51.29 47.14
N LEU A 3 40.84 50.07 47.07
CA LEU A 3 40.99 49.03 46.05
C LEU A 3 41.20 49.57 44.63
N PHE A 4 41.95 48.86 43.78
CA PHE A 4 41.46 48.40 42.48
C PHE A 4 42.25 47.17 42.01
N LEU A 5 41.52 46.05 41.91
CA LEU A 5 41.93 44.78 41.32
C LEU A 5 41.52 44.84 39.84
N THR A 6 42.48 44.89 38.91
CA THR A 6 42.20 44.84 37.47
C THR A 6 42.02 43.39 37.03
N ALA A 7 40.78 42.93 37.07
CA ALA A 7 40.35 41.70 36.38
C ALA A 7 40.07 42.04 34.91
N ILE A 8 40.83 41.45 34.00
CA ILE A 8 40.54 41.44 32.57
C ILE A 8 39.44 40.39 32.36
N PHE A 9 38.21 40.83 32.16
CA PHE A 9 37.13 39.97 31.69
C PHE A 9 37.32 39.70 30.20
N ALA A 10 37.59 38.43 29.86
CA ALA A 10 37.33 37.94 28.53
C ALA A 10 35.81 37.90 28.33
N ALA A 11 35.30 38.67 27.37
CA ALA A 11 33.92 38.55 26.92
C ALA A 11 33.79 37.24 26.14
N THR A 12 33.29 36.18 26.78
CA THR A 12 32.76 35.03 26.06
C THR A 12 31.44 35.46 25.45
N ALA A 13 31.42 35.62 24.13
CA ALA A 13 30.18 35.76 23.37
C ALA A 13 29.31 34.53 23.66
N THR A 14 28.24 34.70 24.43
CA THR A 14 27.22 33.67 24.62
C THR A 14 26.49 33.51 23.29
N ALA A 15 26.75 32.39 22.61
CA ALA A 15 25.94 31.96 21.49
C ALA A 15 24.47 31.89 21.94
N ASN A 16 23.59 32.46 21.13
CA ASN A 16 22.16 32.54 21.37
C ASN A 16 21.59 31.11 21.53
N PRO A 17 20.93 30.76 22.65
CA PRO A 17 20.36 29.41 22.86
C PRO A 17 19.18 29.10 21.93
N PHE A 18 18.78 30.06 21.08
CA PHE A 18 17.71 29.95 20.09
C PHE A 18 18.20 30.13 18.64
N ALA A 19 19.47 29.90 18.35
CA ALA A 19 19.89 29.75 16.95
C ALA A 19 19.38 28.39 16.41
N PRO A 20 18.61 28.34 15.31
CA PRO A 20 18.14 27.08 14.76
C PRO A 20 19.36 26.24 14.40
N LYS A 21 19.47 25.09 15.07
CA LYS A 21 20.52 24.11 14.80
C LYS A 21 20.18 23.49 13.44
N SER A 22 20.87 23.91 12.39
CA SER A 22 20.86 23.20 11.13
C SER A 22 21.35 21.78 11.39
N SER A 23 20.43 20.82 11.34
CA SER A 23 20.75 19.40 11.50
C SER A 23 21.57 18.96 10.29
N PRO A 24 22.83 18.49 10.47
CA PRO A 24 23.57 17.92 9.38
C PRO A 24 23.04 16.49 9.13
N SER A 25 22.54 16.24 7.92
CA SER A 25 22.54 14.92 7.27
C SER A 25 22.09 13.77 8.20
N THR A 26 20.78 13.57 8.34
CA THR A 26 20.22 12.42 9.05
C THR A 26 20.74 11.11 8.43
N ARG A 27 20.92 10.08 9.26
CA ARG A 27 21.18 8.69 8.82
C ARG A 27 20.16 8.19 7.78
N GLU A 28 18.99 8.83 7.76
CA GLU A 28 17.92 8.66 6.79
C GLU A 28 18.31 9.11 5.37
N ALA A 29 19.06 10.19 5.20
CA ALA A 29 19.60 10.61 3.90
C ALA A 29 20.69 9.64 3.39
N ALA A 30 21.47 9.07 4.30
CA ALA A 30 22.46 8.03 3.99
C ALA A 30 21.80 6.67 3.66
N TYR A 31 20.63 6.37 4.22
CA TYR A 31 19.83 5.19 3.91
C TYR A 31 19.10 5.34 2.58
N LYS A 32 18.44 6.50 2.34
CA LYS A 32 17.81 6.88 1.06
C LYS A 32 18.80 6.84 -0.11
N SER A 33 20.02 7.34 0.06
CA SER A 33 21.06 7.27 -0.99
C SER A 33 21.65 5.87 -1.23
N LYS A 34 21.55 4.96 -0.25
CA LYS A 34 22.01 3.56 -0.39
C LYS A 34 20.94 2.67 -1.03
N LEU A 35 19.66 2.99 -0.84
CA LEU A 35 18.51 2.37 -1.50
C LEU A 35 18.44 2.72 -3.00
N MET A 36 18.84 3.95 -3.35
CA MET A 36 18.91 4.43 -4.75
C MET A 36 20.09 3.87 -5.56
N ARG A 37 20.97 3.03 -4.95
CA ARG A 37 22.15 2.48 -5.63
C ARG A 37 21.83 1.23 -6.48
N GLY A 38 20.63 0.65 -6.31
CA GLY A 38 20.09 -0.47 -7.11
C GLY A 38 18.87 -0.11 -7.97
N ALA A 39 18.31 1.09 -7.83
CA ALA A 39 17.21 1.56 -8.66
C ALA A 39 17.76 2.04 -10.00
N THR A 40 17.56 1.26 -11.06
CA THR A 40 17.73 1.77 -12.42
C THR A 40 16.70 2.84 -12.68
N ALA A 41 17.14 4.10 -12.67
CA ALA A 41 16.37 5.20 -13.22
C ALA A 41 16.07 4.90 -14.70
N ILE A 42 14.79 4.71 -15.04
CA ILE A 42 14.34 4.99 -16.40
C ILE A 42 14.23 6.51 -16.48
N ARG A 43 15.37 7.13 -16.80
CA ARG A 43 15.55 8.45 -17.40
C ARG A 43 14.47 9.50 -17.09
N ARG A 44 14.72 10.32 -16.07
CA ARG A 44 14.56 11.77 -16.25
C ARG A 44 15.66 12.20 -17.21
N LEU A 45 15.30 12.45 -18.47
CA LEU A 45 16.14 13.20 -19.39
C LEU A 45 15.46 14.54 -19.61
N GLU A 46 16.15 15.57 -19.16
CA GLU A 46 16.03 16.93 -19.67
C GLU A 46 16.06 16.87 -21.21
N ASP A 47 14.91 16.90 -21.86
CA ASP A 47 14.81 17.17 -23.31
C ASP A 47 13.43 17.77 -23.59
N ALA A 48 13.37 19.08 -23.39
CA ALA A 48 12.32 19.94 -23.89
C ALA A 48 12.37 19.98 -25.43
N TYR A 49 11.93 18.92 -26.12
CA TYR A 49 11.70 18.98 -27.58
C TYR A 49 10.84 17.85 -28.18
N ASP A 50 9.91 17.21 -27.45
CA ASP A 50 9.14 16.12 -28.07
C ASP A 50 7.75 15.89 -27.45
N GLY A 51 6.78 16.78 -27.71
CA GLY A 51 5.33 16.45 -27.72
C GLY A 51 4.69 15.70 -26.53
N TYR A 52 5.36 15.55 -25.39
CA TYR A 52 4.83 14.88 -24.21
C TYR A 52 3.73 15.74 -23.61
N VAL A 53 2.48 15.29 -23.78
CA VAL A 53 1.34 15.88 -23.08
C VAL A 53 1.41 15.34 -21.66
N GLU A 54 1.79 16.18 -20.71
CA GLU A 54 1.77 15.82 -19.29
C GLU A 54 0.33 15.55 -18.83
N ALA A 55 0.19 14.51 -18.02
CA ALA A 55 -0.86 14.30 -17.02
C ALA A 55 -1.41 15.57 -16.35
N ASP A 56 -2.47 16.26 -16.82
CA ASP A 56 -3.10 17.27 -15.94
C ASP A 56 -3.94 16.55 -14.87
N LEU A 57 -3.26 16.19 -13.79
CA LEU A 57 -3.84 15.51 -12.65
C LEU A 57 -4.41 16.50 -11.63
N SER A 58 -4.24 17.81 -11.79
CA SER A 58 -4.55 18.82 -10.77
C SER A 58 -6.03 18.84 -10.35
N THR A 59 -6.92 18.39 -11.24
CA THR A 59 -8.37 18.30 -10.99
C THR A 59 -8.79 17.02 -10.28
N TYR A 60 -7.88 16.07 -10.08
CA TYR A 60 -8.19 14.77 -9.50
C TYR A 60 -7.91 14.71 -8.00
N SER A 61 -8.40 13.63 -7.38
CA SER A 61 -8.09 13.26 -6.01
C SER A 61 -7.91 11.76 -5.90
N ILE A 62 -7.00 11.31 -5.05
CA ILE A 62 -6.72 9.90 -4.82
C ILE A 62 -7.69 9.36 -3.78
N LYS A 63 -8.36 8.26 -4.13
CA LYS A 63 -9.21 7.48 -3.23
C LYS A 63 -8.66 6.07 -3.09
N PHE A 64 -8.41 5.63 -1.87
CA PHE A 64 -8.10 4.21 -1.61
C PHE A 64 -9.36 3.38 -1.85
N GLU A 65 -9.25 2.33 -2.67
CA GLU A 65 -10.36 1.40 -2.90
C GLU A 65 -10.17 0.11 -2.11
N LYS A 66 -9.04 -0.55 -2.33
CA LYS A 66 -8.77 -1.86 -1.74
C LYS A 66 -7.28 -2.15 -1.80
N CYS A 67 -6.80 -3.02 -0.93
CA CYS A 67 -5.52 -3.68 -1.08
C CYS A 67 -5.71 -5.20 -1.14
N GLN A 68 -4.78 -5.90 -1.78
CA GLN A 68 -4.81 -7.36 -1.89
C GLN A 68 -3.41 -7.96 -1.90
N MET A 69 -3.27 -9.13 -1.27
CA MET A 69 -2.09 -9.97 -1.40
C MET A 69 -2.34 -11.02 -2.49
N VAL A 70 -1.34 -11.28 -3.34
CA VAL A 70 -1.43 -12.20 -4.48
C VAL A 70 -0.15 -13.04 -4.54
N LYS A 71 -0.28 -14.37 -4.42
CA LYS A 71 0.83 -15.30 -4.69
C LYS A 71 1.00 -15.44 -6.20
N GLN A 72 2.20 -15.11 -6.69
CA GLN A 72 2.54 -15.28 -8.10
C GLN A 72 3.93 -15.89 -8.26
N TYR A 73 4.19 -16.43 -9.43
CA TYR A 73 5.52 -16.94 -9.78
C TYR A 73 6.53 -15.79 -9.75
N SER A 74 7.60 -15.94 -8.97
CA SER A 74 8.69 -14.96 -8.99
C SER A 74 9.36 -15.02 -10.36
N GLY A 75 9.13 -14.00 -11.19
CA GLY A 75 9.72 -13.87 -12.52
C GLY A 75 11.25 -13.80 -12.51
N GLU A 76 11.86 -13.61 -11.34
CA GLU A 76 13.30 -13.74 -11.11
C GLU A 76 13.70 -15.21 -10.92
N GLY A 77 13.51 -16.00 -11.98
CA GLY A 77 14.40 -17.13 -12.20
C GLY A 77 15.80 -16.56 -12.38
N ASN A 78 16.58 -16.55 -11.30
CA ASN A 78 18.01 -16.28 -11.20
C ASN A 78 18.74 -16.27 -12.56
N ARG A 79 18.67 -15.13 -13.27
CA ARG A 79 19.33 -14.94 -14.58
C ARG A 79 20.82 -14.65 -14.44
N ASN A 80 21.32 -14.62 -13.21
CA ASN A 80 22.73 -14.53 -12.92
C ASN A 80 23.23 -15.91 -12.51
N GLY A 81 23.95 -16.58 -13.41
CA GLY A 81 24.56 -17.90 -13.20
C GLY A 81 25.68 -17.90 -12.16
N ASN A 82 25.44 -17.35 -10.97
CA ASN A 82 26.33 -17.49 -9.82
C ASN A 82 25.84 -18.65 -8.96
N ASN A 83 26.51 -19.77 -9.15
CA ASN A 83 26.44 -20.99 -8.34
C ASN A 83 26.96 -20.77 -6.91
N ASN A 84 26.45 -19.78 -6.18
CA ASN A 84 26.74 -19.65 -4.76
C ASN A 84 25.45 -19.92 -3.97
N LYS A 85 25.10 -21.21 -3.95
CA LYS A 85 24.11 -21.79 -3.04
C LYS A 85 24.53 -21.48 -1.60
N ASN A 86 23.93 -20.46 -1.00
CA ASN A 86 23.84 -20.42 0.44
C ASN A 86 22.76 -21.44 0.84
N LYS A 87 23.21 -22.54 1.44
CA LYS A 87 22.35 -23.59 1.99
C LYS A 87 21.45 -22.94 3.05
N ASN A 88 20.13 -22.96 2.82
CA ASN A 88 19.02 -22.88 3.80
C ASN A 88 17.84 -21.98 3.38
N GLY A 89 17.90 -21.28 2.24
CA GLY A 89 16.71 -20.64 1.67
C GLY A 89 16.01 -21.61 0.74
N VAL A 90 14.79 -22.04 1.07
CA VAL A 90 13.92 -22.70 0.08
C VAL A 90 13.64 -21.64 -0.98
N ASP A 91 14.16 -21.81 -2.20
CA ASP A 91 13.77 -20.97 -3.35
C ASP A 91 12.28 -21.18 -3.57
N THR A 92 11.45 -20.36 -2.93
CA THR A 92 10.01 -20.39 -3.15
C THR A 92 9.77 -19.80 -4.53
N ILE A 93 9.47 -20.69 -5.48
CA ILE A 93 9.08 -20.37 -6.86
C ILE A 93 7.89 -19.38 -6.89
N LEU A 94 7.10 -19.36 -5.82
CA LEU A 94 6.01 -18.44 -5.59
C LEU A 94 6.45 -17.37 -4.58
N SER A 95 6.23 -16.11 -4.92
CA SER A 95 6.34 -14.99 -4.00
C SER A 95 5.01 -14.26 -3.87
N THR A 96 4.68 -13.87 -2.65
CA THR A 96 3.48 -13.07 -2.38
C THR A 96 3.80 -11.61 -2.66
N LYS A 97 3.07 -11.00 -3.61
CA LYS A 97 3.11 -9.56 -3.85
C LYS A 97 1.91 -8.88 -3.20
N ARG A 98 2.10 -7.63 -2.81
CA ARG A 98 1.11 -6.81 -2.12
C ARG A 98 0.73 -5.67 -3.04
N PHE A 99 -0.55 -5.55 -3.38
CA PHE A 99 -1.03 -4.52 -4.28
C PHE A 99 -2.04 -3.62 -3.59
N VAL A 100 -2.06 -2.37 -4.01
CA VAL A 100 -3.11 -1.40 -3.68
C VAL A 100 -3.80 -0.99 -4.97
N VAL A 101 -5.13 -1.09 -4.96
CA VAL A 101 -6.02 -0.52 -5.96
C VAL A 101 -6.53 0.82 -5.42
N PHE A 102 -6.32 1.87 -6.21
CA PHE A 102 -6.82 3.21 -5.89
C PHE A 102 -7.50 3.81 -7.11
N ARG A 103 -8.37 4.80 -6.86
CA ARG A 103 -9.07 5.55 -7.90
C ARG A 103 -8.57 6.99 -7.93
N MET A 104 -8.52 7.57 -9.13
CA MET A 104 -8.39 9.01 -9.30
C MET A 104 -9.74 9.60 -9.71
N CYS A 105 -10.25 10.53 -8.90
CA CYS A 105 -11.60 11.07 -8.98
C CYS A 105 -11.58 12.56 -9.34
N PRO A 106 -12.29 13.05 -10.38
CA PRO A 106 -12.17 14.42 -10.92
C PRO A 106 -12.87 15.53 -10.11
N SER A 107 -13.63 15.21 -9.07
CA SER A 107 -14.43 16.20 -8.31
C SER A 107 -14.42 15.92 -6.79
N GLY A 108 -13.31 15.38 -6.29
CA GLY A 108 -13.21 14.86 -4.92
C GLY A 108 -13.72 13.42 -4.80
N CYS A 109 -13.85 12.91 -3.57
CA CYS A 109 -14.08 11.49 -3.31
C CYS A 109 -15.54 11.11 -3.02
N ASP A 110 -16.43 12.10 -2.91
CA ASP A 110 -17.84 11.90 -2.58
C ASP A 110 -18.63 11.20 -3.69
N SER A 111 -18.34 11.53 -4.96
CA SER A 111 -19.09 11.03 -6.14
C SER A 111 -18.25 10.20 -7.11
N CYS A 112 -17.23 9.51 -6.61
CA CYS A 112 -16.29 8.73 -7.42
C CYS A 112 -16.87 7.39 -7.92
N SER A 113 -18.03 7.45 -8.58
CA SER A 113 -18.75 6.31 -9.16
C SER A 113 -18.79 6.34 -10.68
N TYR A 114 -18.40 7.46 -11.30
CA TYR A 114 -18.35 7.64 -12.75
C TYR A 114 -17.13 8.49 -13.12
N GLN A 115 -16.58 8.34 -14.33
CA GLN A 115 -15.48 9.15 -14.85
C GLN A 115 -14.23 9.15 -13.95
N TYR A 116 -13.89 7.98 -13.41
CA TYR A 116 -12.68 7.78 -12.62
C TYR A 116 -11.71 6.87 -13.37
N GLY A 117 -10.42 6.95 -13.04
CA GLY A 117 -9.44 5.94 -13.41
C GLY A 117 -9.25 4.94 -12.29
N GLU A 118 -9.12 3.65 -12.63
CA GLU A 118 -8.64 2.64 -11.68
C GLU A 118 -7.17 2.36 -11.90
N TYR A 119 -6.44 2.31 -10.80
CA TYR A 119 -5.00 2.17 -10.79
C TYR A 119 -4.60 1.08 -9.83
N ILE A 120 -3.57 0.34 -10.20
CA ILE A 120 -2.95 -0.66 -9.33
C ILE A 120 -1.46 -0.40 -9.21
N VAL A 121 -0.96 -0.47 -7.98
CA VAL A 121 0.44 -0.23 -7.67
C VAL A 121 0.88 -1.19 -6.56
N ASP A 122 2.18 -1.44 -6.47
CA ASP A 122 2.74 -2.16 -5.33
C ASP A 122 2.48 -1.40 -4.02
N MET A 123 2.12 -2.14 -2.96
CA MET A 123 1.77 -1.56 -1.66
C MET A 123 2.89 -0.72 -1.06
N ASP A 124 4.14 -1.14 -1.23
CA ASP A 124 5.28 -0.42 -0.67
C ASP A 124 5.43 0.94 -1.37
N THR A 125 5.25 0.98 -2.69
CA THR A 125 5.24 2.23 -3.48
C THR A 125 4.06 3.13 -3.09
N TYR A 126 2.88 2.54 -2.87
CA TYR A 126 1.70 3.28 -2.43
C TYR A 126 1.92 3.94 -1.08
N LEU A 127 2.35 3.15 -0.09
CA LEU A 127 2.57 3.61 1.27
C LEU A 127 3.71 4.62 1.33
N GLU A 128 4.80 4.41 0.59
CA GLU A 128 5.90 5.37 0.56
C GLU A 128 5.42 6.76 0.08
N ALA A 129 4.69 6.81 -1.04
CA ALA A 129 4.21 8.09 -1.59
C ALA A 129 3.15 8.75 -0.69
N THR A 130 2.23 7.96 -0.13
CA THR A 130 1.12 8.50 0.67
C THR A 130 1.54 8.85 2.09
N LEU A 131 2.41 8.07 2.73
CA LEU A 131 2.94 8.38 4.07
C LEU A 131 3.83 9.62 4.03
N GLU A 132 4.69 9.76 3.01
CA GLU A 132 5.50 10.97 2.83
C GLU A 132 4.62 12.21 2.71
N PHE A 133 3.56 12.14 1.89
CA PHE A 133 2.59 13.22 1.77
C PHE A 133 1.87 13.53 3.09
N MET A 134 1.40 12.52 3.80
CA MET A 134 0.69 12.69 5.08
C MET A 134 1.59 13.23 6.18
N GLN A 135 2.85 12.77 6.23
CA GLN A 135 3.83 13.26 7.20
C GLN A 135 4.14 14.74 6.95
N GLN A 136 4.34 15.16 5.70
CA GLN A 136 4.51 16.57 5.36
C GLN A 136 3.27 17.40 5.73
N LYS A 137 2.07 16.89 5.48
CA LYS A 137 0.82 17.56 5.84
C LYS A 137 0.68 17.71 7.36
N GLN A 138 1.00 16.67 8.12
CA GLN A 138 0.98 16.67 9.57
C GLN A 138 2.02 17.64 10.15
N GLU A 139 3.23 17.66 9.62
CA GLU A 139 4.28 18.58 10.04
C GLU A 139 3.89 20.04 9.76
N ASN A 140 3.38 20.33 8.55
CA ASN A 140 2.91 21.67 8.21
C ASN A 140 1.75 22.12 9.09
N TYR A 141 0.82 21.21 9.42
CA TYR A 141 -0.29 21.47 10.33
C TYR A 141 0.23 21.81 11.74
N CYS A 142 1.10 20.99 12.30
CA CYS A 142 1.65 21.22 13.64
C CYS A 142 2.55 22.46 13.73
N GLN A 143 3.36 22.74 12.70
CA GLN A 143 4.12 23.98 12.63
C GLN A 143 3.21 25.21 12.62
N SER A 144 2.13 25.18 11.82
CA SER A 144 1.15 26.28 11.77
C SER A 144 0.48 26.49 13.12
N CYS A 145 0.10 25.40 13.79
CA CYS A 145 -0.55 25.48 15.10
C CYS A 145 0.36 25.96 16.22
N ASN A 146 1.62 25.51 16.26
CA ASN A 146 2.61 26.00 17.22
C ASN A 146 2.84 27.51 17.04
N GLN A 147 2.96 27.98 15.78
CA GLN A 147 3.08 29.41 15.50
C GLN A 147 1.85 30.20 15.98
N CYS A 148 0.64 29.66 15.78
CA CYS A 148 -0.59 30.31 16.23
C CYS A 148 -0.72 30.33 17.76
N TYR A 149 -0.37 29.23 18.43
CA TYR A 149 -0.37 29.14 19.88
C TYR A 149 0.63 30.12 20.51
N GLU A 150 1.86 30.19 20.01
CA GLU A 150 2.89 31.13 20.50
C GLU A 150 2.47 32.59 20.30
N LYS A 151 1.88 32.93 19.15
CA LYS A 151 1.39 34.30 18.90
C LYS A 151 0.20 34.68 19.79
N ALA A 152 -0.72 33.74 20.05
CA ALA A 152 -1.83 33.93 20.99
C ALA A 152 -1.32 34.15 22.42
N ALA A 153 -0.34 33.35 22.87
CA ALA A 153 0.25 33.45 24.20
C ALA A 153 1.03 34.77 24.42
N ASN A 154 1.65 35.30 23.36
CA ASN A 154 2.42 36.55 23.40
C ASN A 154 1.57 37.82 23.23
N GLY A 155 0.24 37.71 23.11
CA GLY A 155 -0.66 38.86 22.99
C GLY A 155 -0.50 39.66 21.69
N ALA A 156 0.10 39.05 20.65
CA ALA A 156 0.35 39.68 19.35
C ALA A 156 -0.88 39.57 18.43
N VAL A 157 -2.04 40.04 18.90
CA VAL A 157 -3.36 39.86 18.25
C VAL A 157 -3.61 40.88 17.12
N ASP A 158 -2.82 41.97 17.07
CA ASP A 158 -3.03 43.13 16.18
C ASP A 158 -2.16 43.12 14.90
N ASP A 159 -1.50 42.01 14.57
CA ASP A 159 -0.70 41.93 13.34
C ASP A 159 -1.52 41.32 12.19
N ASP A 160 -1.58 41.98 11.03
CA ASP A 160 -2.38 41.57 9.86
C ASP A 160 -2.07 40.13 9.37
N GLY A 161 -0.88 39.63 9.72
CA GLY A 161 -0.45 38.25 9.47
C GLY A 161 -1.05 37.20 10.43
N TYR A 162 -1.50 37.60 11.62
CA TYR A 162 -2.12 36.70 12.60
C TYR A 162 -3.53 36.28 12.17
N ALA A 163 -4.34 37.24 11.71
CA ALA A 163 -5.71 36.97 11.25
C ALA A 163 -5.76 36.04 10.03
N ASN A 164 -4.79 36.13 9.11
CA ASN A 164 -4.73 35.30 7.91
C ASN A 164 -4.22 33.87 8.15
N LEU A 165 -3.30 33.67 9.11
CA LEU A 165 -2.72 32.33 9.38
C LEU A 165 -3.52 31.56 10.44
N CYS A 166 -4.03 32.26 11.46
CA CYS A 166 -4.57 31.65 12.67
C CYS A 166 -6.07 31.87 12.86
N GLY A 167 -6.72 32.64 11.97
CA GLY A 167 -8.13 33.02 12.13
C GLY A 167 -9.14 31.87 12.08
N SER A 168 -8.76 30.71 11.53
CA SER A 168 -9.59 29.50 11.45
C SER A 168 -9.06 28.30 12.24
N VAL A 169 -7.93 28.46 12.94
CA VAL A 169 -7.28 27.35 13.67
C VAL A 169 -7.72 27.39 15.12
N ASP A 170 -8.36 26.31 15.59
CA ASP A 170 -8.55 26.10 17.03
C ASP A 170 -7.18 25.73 17.65
N THR A 171 -6.52 26.74 18.22
CA THR A 171 -5.17 26.62 18.77
C THR A 171 -5.11 25.70 19.97
N SER A 172 -6.22 25.49 20.69
CA SER A 172 -6.25 24.60 21.85
C SER A 172 -6.27 23.14 21.42
N THR A 173 -7.18 22.75 20.53
CA THR A 173 -7.29 21.37 20.06
C THR A 173 -6.12 20.98 19.19
N CYS A 174 -5.64 21.89 18.34
CA CYS A 174 -4.52 21.57 17.46
C CYS A 174 -3.21 21.37 18.22
N TYR A 175 -2.92 22.23 19.21
CA TYR A 175 -1.72 22.11 20.00
C TYR A 175 -1.71 20.80 20.79
N ASP A 176 -2.83 20.45 21.42
CA ASP A 176 -2.97 19.19 22.16
C ASP A 176 -2.81 17.97 21.24
N GLU A 177 -3.37 17.99 20.02
CA GLU A 177 -3.19 16.92 19.04
C GLU A 177 -1.70 16.75 18.66
N CYS A 178 -1.03 17.85 18.34
CA CYS A 178 0.40 17.83 17.99
C CYS A 178 1.29 17.39 19.15
N GLN A 179 1.00 17.82 20.38
CA GLN A 179 1.72 17.33 21.57
C GLN A 179 1.47 15.83 21.81
N ASN A 180 0.27 15.31 21.55
CA ASN A 180 0.01 13.88 21.64
C ASN A 180 0.80 13.08 20.59
N ILE A 181 0.92 13.61 19.38
CA ILE A 181 1.73 13.02 18.30
C ILE A 181 3.21 12.99 18.68
N GLU A 182 3.77 14.14 19.11
CA GLU A 182 5.19 14.25 19.51
C GLU A 182 5.53 13.35 20.71
N ASN A 183 4.58 13.19 21.65
CA ASN A 183 4.77 12.38 22.85
C ASN A 183 4.28 10.93 22.71
N MET A 184 3.97 10.43 21.51
CA MET A 184 3.47 9.05 21.32
C MET A 184 4.40 8.01 21.93
N GLU A 185 5.71 8.10 21.68
CA GLU A 185 6.70 7.16 22.22
C GLU A 185 6.79 7.22 23.75
N ALA A 186 6.75 8.42 24.32
CA ALA A 186 6.73 8.60 25.78
C ALA A 186 5.46 8.02 26.42
N ASN A 187 4.36 7.97 25.66
CA ASN A 187 3.09 7.37 26.05
C ASN A 187 3.02 5.85 25.78
N GLY A 188 4.12 5.23 25.33
CA GLY A 188 4.18 3.79 25.06
C GLY A 188 3.61 3.38 23.69
N TYR A 189 3.52 4.31 22.74
CA TYR A 189 3.07 4.03 21.38
C TYR A 189 4.19 4.19 20.37
N LEU A 190 4.26 3.28 19.40
CA LEU A 190 5.13 3.34 18.23
C LEU A 190 4.30 3.59 16.99
N ASP A 191 4.77 4.42 16.06
CA ASP A 191 4.04 4.67 14.83
C ASP A 191 4.13 3.47 13.88
N ALA A 192 2.96 2.90 13.54
CA ALA A 192 2.84 1.79 12.60
C ALA A 192 3.41 2.12 11.22
N SER A 193 3.47 3.40 10.82
CA SER A 193 4.05 3.84 9.55
C SER A 193 5.51 3.39 9.39
N GLN A 194 6.26 3.31 10.50
CA GLN A 194 7.67 2.92 10.53
C GLN A 194 7.90 1.42 10.24
N TYR A 195 6.84 0.61 10.32
CA TYR A 195 6.89 -0.85 10.12
C TYR A 195 6.32 -1.28 8.77
N THR A 196 6.09 -0.34 7.86
CA THR A 196 5.53 -0.64 6.54
C THR A 196 6.51 -1.34 5.60
N GLY A 197 7.81 -1.02 5.69
CA GLY A 197 8.89 -1.52 4.84
C GLY A 197 9.69 -2.70 5.42
N CYS A 198 9.00 -3.81 5.71
CA CYS A 198 9.55 -5.10 6.19
C CYS A 198 10.75 -5.00 7.15
N VAL A 199 10.48 -4.67 8.41
CA VAL A 199 11.48 -4.40 9.45
C VAL A 199 11.67 -5.63 10.33
N ALA A 200 12.91 -6.04 10.56
CA ALA A 200 13.20 -7.13 11.50
C ALA A 200 12.78 -6.76 12.94
N LEU A 201 11.98 -7.61 13.57
CA LEU A 201 11.55 -7.44 14.97
C LEU A 201 12.62 -7.97 15.96
N GLY A 202 13.47 -8.90 15.51
CA GLY A 202 14.56 -9.49 16.27
C GLY A 202 14.63 -11.01 16.12
N GLU A 203 15.51 -11.65 16.91
CA GLU A 203 15.64 -13.11 17.01
C GLU A 203 14.88 -13.64 18.24
N VAL A 204 13.83 -14.45 18.03
CA VAL A 204 13.15 -15.15 19.13
C VAL A 204 13.87 -16.48 19.34
N GLN A 205 14.32 -16.73 20.56
CA GLN A 205 14.74 -18.08 20.95
C GLN A 205 13.50 -18.96 21.03
N THR A 206 13.42 -19.95 20.15
CA THR A 206 12.48 -21.06 20.31
C THR A 206 13.21 -22.21 20.99
N ASP A 207 12.60 -22.78 22.03
CA ASP A 207 13.26 -23.76 22.90
C ASP A 207 13.70 -25.06 22.20
N ASP A 208 14.68 -25.70 22.85
CA ASP A 208 15.32 -27.02 22.70
C ASP A 208 16.41 -27.26 21.62
N ASP A 209 16.45 -26.57 20.48
CA ASP A 209 17.48 -26.82 19.44
C ASP A 209 18.42 -25.63 19.13
N GLY A 210 18.29 -24.51 19.86
CA GLY A 210 19.15 -23.34 19.67
C GLY A 210 19.01 -22.64 18.31
N GLN A 211 17.91 -22.91 17.59
CA GLN A 211 17.58 -22.22 16.35
C GLN A 211 16.86 -20.90 16.68
N ASN A 212 17.50 -19.79 16.33
CA ASN A 212 16.88 -18.46 16.45
C ASN A 212 15.95 -18.24 15.25
N ALA A 213 14.65 -18.13 15.50
CA ALA A 213 13.69 -17.73 14.47
C ALA A 213 13.68 -16.19 14.36
N ARG A 214 13.94 -15.67 13.15
CA ARG A 214 13.82 -14.24 12.86
C ARG A 214 12.44 -13.94 12.29
N TYR A 215 11.80 -12.94 12.88
CA TYR A 215 10.50 -12.44 12.43
C TYR A 215 10.62 -11.00 11.98
N TYR A 216 9.75 -10.62 11.05
CA TYR A 216 9.73 -9.31 10.42
C TYR A 216 8.32 -8.73 10.54
N ALA A 217 8.22 -7.42 10.74
CA ALA A 217 6.98 -6.66 10.68
C ALA A 217 6.89 -5.94 9.34
N GLY A 218 5.76 -6.09 8.65
CA GLY A 218 5.55 -5.46 7.34
C GLY A 218 4.10 -5.05 7.16
N SER A 219 3.86 -4.19 6.16
CA SER A 219 2.50 -3.85 5.75
C SER A 219 1.79 -5.07 5.12
N MET A 220 0.51 -5.24 5.41
CA MET A 220 -0.34 -6.26 4.81
C MET A 220 -1.80 -5.82 4.72
N CYS A 221 -2.57 -6.51 3.91
CA CYS A 221 -4.01 -6.29 3.84
C CYS A 221 -4.75 -6.96 4.99
N ALA A 222 -5.74 -6.28 5.56
CA ALA A 222 -6.75 -6.97 6.36
C ALA A 222 -7.59 -7.91 5.48
N SER A 223 -8.30 -8.84 6.10
CA SER A 223 -9.14 -9.84 5.43
C SER A 223 -10.16 -9.28 4.43
N SER A 224 -10.68 -8.08 4.66
CA SER A 224 -11.61 -7.40 3.76
C SER A 224 -10.93 -6.69 2.59
N GLY A 225 -9.61 -6.48 2.65
CA GLY A 225 -8.86 -5.61 1.75
C GLY A 225 -9.16 -4.11 1.93
N THR A 226 -10.04 -3.72 2.85
CA THR A 226 -10.48 -2.32 3.02
C THR A 226 -9.53 -1.48 3.89
N ARG A 227 -8.50 -2.10 4.47
CA ARG A 227 -7.53 -1.43 5.35
C ARG A 227 -6.18 -2.12 5.28
N ILE A 228 -5.13 -1.35 5.53
CA ILE A 228 -3.76 -1.83 5.64
C ILE A 228 -3.42 -1.95 7.13
N LYS A 229 -2.82 -3.08 7.54
CA LYS A 229 -2.36 -3.35 8.90
C LYS A 229 -0.90 -3.77 8.89
N ILE A 230 -0.25 -3.79 10.06
CA ILE A 230 1.08 -4.39 10.20
C ILE A 230 0.91 -5.87 10.57
N GLY A 231 1.54 -6.74 9.80
CA GLY A 231 1.57 -8.19 10.01
C GLY A 231 2.96 -8.68 10.40
N VAL A 232 3.01 -9.91 10.91
CA VAL A 232 4.27 -10.62 11.20
C VAL A 232 4.57 -11.60 10.08
N PHE A 233 5.84 -11.65 9.69
CA PHE A 233 6.35 -12.47 8.59
C PHE A 233 7.57 -13.26 9.02
N SER A 234 7.77 -14.43 8.42
CA SER A 234 8.93 -15.30 8.67
C SER A 234 10.14 -15.01 7.77
N ASP A 235 10.01 -14.09 6.81
CA ASP A 235 11.05 -13.75 5.84
C ASP A 235 11.27 -12.24 5.71
N GLU A 236 12.48 -11.86 5.29
CA GLU A 236 12.91 -10.46 5.12
C GLU A 236 12.23 -9.71 3.98
N GLN A 237 11.48 -10.40 3.11
CA GLN A 237 10.70 -9.78 2.03
C GLN A 237 9.22 -9.62 2.41
N CYS A 238 8.85 -10.06 3.63
CA CYS A 238 7.47 -10.07 4.12
C CYS A 238 6.50 -10.78 3.15
N SER A 239 6.94 -11.92 2.60
CA SER A 239 6.19 -12.72 1.64
C SER A 239 5.45 -13.90 2.27
N GLN A 240 5.92 -14.36 3.43
CA GLN A 240 5.39 -15.48 4.21
C GLN A 240 4.75 -14.94 5.48
N TYR A 241 3.44 -14.68 5.38
CA TYR A 241 2.64 -14.22 6.52
C TYR A 241 2.54 -15.32 7.59
N VAL A 242 2.75 -14.93 8.85
CA VAL A 242 2.52 -15.80 10.00
C VAL A 242 1.10 -15.57 10.50
N GLU A 243 0.22 -16.52 10.24
CA GLU A 243 -1.16 -16.48 10.70
C GLU A 243 -1.25 -16.41 12.23
N ASP A 244 -2.25 -15.70 12.73
CA ASP A 244 -2.53 -15.49 14.17
C ASP A 244 -1.41 -14.81 14.99
N ALA A 245 -0.30 -14.43 14.36
CA ALA A 245 0.75 -13.66 15.01
C ALA A 245 0.35 -12.19 15.14
N ASP A 246 0.35 -11.72 16.39
CA ASP A 246 0.15 -10.33 16.73
C ASP A 246 1.48 -9.60 16.84
N VAL A 247 1.67 -8.55 16.04
CA VAL A 247 2.93 -7.81 15.97
C VAL A 247 3.29 -7.17 17.31
N GLU A 248 2.32 -6.67 18.07
CA GLU A 248 2.56 -6.06 19.39
C GLU A 248 3.08 -7.10 20.39
N THR A 249 2.52 -8.31 20.36
CA THR A 249 3.01 -9.44 21.15
C THR A 249 4.48 -9.73 20.86
N TYR A 250 4.85 -9.84 19.58
CA TYR A 250 6.25 -10.08 19.19
C TYR A 250 7.15 -8.91 19.61
N MET A 251 6.77 -7.67 19.35
CA MET A 251 7.53 -6.48 19.76
C MET A 251 7.78 -6.43 21.27
N ASN A 252 6.77 -6.76 22.07
CA ASN A 252 6.88 -6.79 23.52
C ASN A 252 7.76 -7.94 24.03
N MET A 253 7.72 -9.12 23.38
CA MET A 253 8.66 -10.21 23.68
C MET A 253 10.11 -9.79 23.46
N PHE A 254 10.40 -9.06 22.37
CA PHE A 254 11.74 -8.54 22.10
C PHE A 254 12.20 -7.47 23.08
N ALA A 255 11.31 -6.53 23.43
CA ALA A 255 11.60 -5.51 24.42
C ALA A 255 11.95 -6.13 25.79
N ASN A 256 11.26 -7.20 26.17
CA ASN A 256 11.50 -7.93 27.42
C ASN A 256 12.79 -8.75 27.39
N ASN A 257 13.09 -9.45 26.29
CA ASN A 257 14.29 -10.29 26.18
C ASN A 257 15.62 -9.49 26.19
N ASN A 258 15.61 -8.24 25.71
CA ASN A 258 16.78 -7.37 25.76
C ASN A 258 16.98 -6.72 27.14
N ASN A 259 15.95 -6.71 28.00
CA ASN A 259 16.04 -6.19 29.36
C ASN A 259 16.53 -7.28 30.33
N ASN A 260 17.78 -7.72 30.19
CA ASN A 260 18.50 -8.53 31.17
C ASN A 260 18.85 -7.78 32.48
N ASN A 261 18.15 -6.68 32.79
CA ASN A 261 18.30 -5.97 34.05
C ASN A 261 17.28 -6.49 35.05
N ASN A 262 17.77 -7.33 35.98
CA ASN A 262 17.12 -7.84 37.19
C ASN A 262 16.66 -6.76 38.19
N ASN A 263 16.15 -5.63 37.72
CA ASN A 263 15.51 -4.64 38.59
C ASN A 263 14.00 -4.75 38.38
N ASN A 264 13.40 -5.55 39.26
CA ASN A 264 11.98 -5.65 39.57
C ASN A 264 11.38 -4.26 39.83
N ASN A 265 11.12 -3.49 38.79
CA ASN A 265 10.33 -2.28 38.90
C ASN A 265 9.31 -2.24 37.78
N GLY A 266 8.44 -3.27 37.74
CA GLY A 266 7.04 -3.29 37.30
C GLY A 266 6.60 -2.69 35.96
N ASN A 267 7.47 -1.98 35.26
CA ASN A 267 7.18 -1.21 34.07
C ASN A 267 7.73 -1.98 32.88
N ASN A 268 7.18 -3.18 32.64
CA ASN A 268 7.20 -3.75 31.30
C ASN A 268 6.35 -2.80 30.47
N ALA A 269 6.98 -1.78 29.87
CA ALA A 269 6.30 -0.84 29.01
C ALA A 269 5.79 -1.62 27.80
N ALA A 270 4.54 -2.05 27.86
CA ALA A 270 3.87 -2.70 26.76
C ALA A 270 3.73 -1.65 25.65
N MET A 271 4.59 -1.73 24.64
CA MET A 271 4.55 -0.86 23.49
C MET A 271 3.37 -1.29 22.61
N LYS A 272 2.58 -0.31 22.16
CA LYS A 272 1.45 -0.51 21.24
C LYS A 272 1.73 0.18 19.92
N LEU A 273 1.16 -0.33 18.82
CA LEU A 273 1.24 0.35 17.54
C LEU A 273 0.13 1.39 17.42
N SER A 274 0.52 2.64 17.22
CA SER A 274 -0.38 3.71 16.81
C SER A 274 -0.55 3.64 15.29
N TYR A 275 -1.80 3.54 14.85
CA TYR A 275 -2.17 3.58 13.43
C TYR A 275 -2.53 4.99 12.95
N HIS A 276 -2.21 6.03 13.73
CA HIS A 276 -2.67 7.38 13.46
C HIS A 276 -2.29 7.88 12.06
N LEU A 277 -1.00 7.81 11.70
CA LEU A 277 -0.53 8.27 10.39
C LEU A 277 -0.91 7.28 9.28
N LEU A 278 -0.70 5.98 9.53
CA LEU A 278 -1.00 4.93 8.56
C LEU A 278 -2.48 4.91 8.14
N LYS A 279 -3.42 5.11 9.06
CA LYS A 279 -4.86 5.13 8.74
C LYS A 279 -5.25 6.27 7.78
N GLN A 280 -4.48 7.35 7.73
CA GLN A 280 -4.74 8.45 6.80
C GLN A 280 -4.46 8.07 5.34
N THR A 281 -3.73 6.99 5.07
CA THR A 281 -3.46 6.52 3.70
C THR A 281 -4.60 5.66 3.13
N PHE A 282 -5.59 5.28 3.94
CA PHE A 282 -6.78 4.53 3.50
C PHE A 282 -8.04 5.01 4.26
N PRO A 283 -8.39 6.31 4.18
CA PRO A 283 -9.55 6.81 4.91
C PRO A 283 -10.84 6.23 4.31
N GLU A 284 -11.78 5.84 5.18
CA GLU A 284 -13.05 5.27 4.75
C GLU A 284 -13.94 6.37 4.16
N GLY A 285 -14.28 6.27 2.87
CA GLY A 285 -15.19 7.21 2.19
C GLY A 285 -14.52 8.50 1.68
N ASP A 286 -13.41 8.91 2.28
CA ASP A 286 -12.71 10.17 1.96
C ASP A 286 -11.55 10.02 0.97
N CYS A 287 -10.97 11.16 0.57
CA CYS A 287 -9.76 11.22 -0.22
C CYS A 287 -8.50 11.08 0.64
N VAL A 288 -7.52 10.37 0.09
CA VAL A 288 -6.15 10.38 0.60
C VAL A 288 -5.52 11.74 0.31
N ALA A 289 -5.56 12.18 -0.95
CA ALA A 289 -4.95 13.44 -1.34
C ALA A 289 -5.74 14.12 -2.45
N SER A 290 -5.83 15.45 -2.39
CA SER A 290 -6.18 16.26 -3.55
C SER A 290 -4.93 16.46 -4.40
N CYS A 291 -5.07 16.31 -5.72
CA CYS A 291 -3.96 16.52 -6.64
C CYS A 291 -3.75 18.01 -6.97
N LEU A 292 -4.61 18.90 -6.51
CA LEU A 292 -4.40 20.33 -6.69
C LEU A 292 -3.33 20.84 -5.72
N ARG A 293 -2.20 21.36 -6.23
CA ARG A 293 -1.29 22.16 -5.40
C ARG A 293 -1.88 23.55 -5.18
N GLN A 294 -2.16 23.90 -3.92
CA GLN A 294 -2.46 25.29 -3.58
C GLN A 294 -1.15 26.10 -3.62
N ASN A 295 -1.03 27.00 -4.59
CA ASN A 295 0.06 27.97 -4.64
C ASN A 295 -0.08 28.93 -3.45
N GLN A 296 0.83 28.86 -2.48
CA GLN A 296 0.84 29.76 -1.32
C GLN A 296 1.32 31.20 -1.64
N ASN A 297 1.65 31.50 -2.90
CA ASN A 297 2.08 32.84 -3.32
C ASN A 297 1.06 33.48 -4.27
N ASN A 298 -0.07 33.90 -3.71
CA ASN A 298 -1.02 34.79 -4.38
C ASN A 298 -0.38 36.18 -4.52
N ASN A 299 0.32 36.44 -5.62
CA ASN A 299 0.49 37.80 -6.14
C ASN A 299 0.73 37.89 -7.65
N ASN A 300 0.72 36.79 -8.41
CA ASN A 300 0.75 36.88 -9.88
C ASN A 300 -0.27 35.91 -10.50
N ASN A 301 -1.32 36.49 -11.11
CA ASN A 301 -2.38 35.82 -11.86
C ASN A 301 -1.85 35.15 -13.16
N ASN A 302 -0.96 34.16 -13.04
CA ASN A 302 -0.60 33.28 -14.15
C ASN A 302 0.08 31.96 -13.70
N GLY A 303 -0.25 31.44 -12.53
CA GLY A 303 0.25 30.13 -12.09
C GLY A 303 -0.60 29.02 -12.66
N ASN A 304 -0.03 28.19 -13.57
CA ASN A 304 -0.66 26.93 -13.95
C ASN A 304 -0.92 26.10 -12.69
N ALA A 305 -2.09 25.46 -12.59
CA ALA A 305 -2.36 24.50 -11.53
C ALA A 305 -1.37 23.34 -11.67
N GLU A 306 -0.50 23.15 -10.68
CA GLU A 306 0.44 22.03 -10.64
C GLU A 306 -0.19 20.84 -9.92
N ALA A 307 0.10 19.64 -10.41
CA ALA A 307 -0.31 18.41 -9.75
C ALA A 307 0.54 18.15 -8.49
N ALA A 308 -0.06 17.65 -7.42
CA ALA A 308 0.63 17.26 -6.21
C ALA A 308 1.60 16.10 -6.51
N GLU A 309 2.78 16.11 -5.89
CA GLU A 309 3.84 15.12 -6.12
C GLU A 309 3.36 13.69 -5.86
N VAL A 310 2.54 13.48 -4.83
CA VAL A 310 1.93 12.18 -4.52
C VAL A 310 1.09 11.64 -5.69
N CYS A 311 0.37 12.51 -6.40
CA CYS A 311 -0.43 12.11 -7.55
C CYS A 311 0.43 11.77 -8.74
N GLN A 312 1.47 12.55 -9.02
CA GLN A 312 2.41 12.26 -10.10
C GLN A 312 3.15 10.94 -9.85
N LYS A 313 3.74 10.75 -8.65
CA LYS A 313 4.49 9.55 -8.26
C LYS A 313 3.63 8.29 -8.37
N LEU A 314 2.39 8.32 -7.85
CA LEU A 314 1.49 7.17 -7.94
C LEU A 314 1.01 6.92 -9.37
N TYR A 315 0.66 7.96 -10.12
CA TYR A 315 0.21 7.83 -11.50
C TYR A 315 1.32 7.23 -12.39
N GLU A 316 2.56 7.67 -12.24
CA GLU A 316 3.69 7.17 -13.03
C GLU A 316 3.96 5.68 -12.78
N GLN A 317 3.95 5.25 -11.51
CA GLN A 317 4.26 3.88 -11.12
C GLN A 317 3.10 2.90 -11.26
N ALA A 318 1.86 3.39 -11.36
CA ALA A 318 0.69 2.53 -11.42
C ALA A 318 0.46 1.90 -12.79
N GLY A 319 -0.03 0.67 -12.77
CA GLY A 319 -0.80 0.07 -13.86
C GLY A 319 -2.14 0.79 -13.97
N LYS A 320 -2.54 1.11 -15.21
CA LYS A 320 -3.64 2.03 -15.50
C LYS A 320 -4.80 1.29 -16.16
N CYS A 321 -6.01 1.54 -15.69
CA CYS A 321 -7.28 1.08 -16.25
C CYS A 321 -8.25 2.27 -16.34
N GLU A 322 -8.15 3.03 -17.43
CA GLU A 322 -8.76 4.36 -17.61
C GLU A 322 -9.92 4.35 -18.62
N SER A 323 -9.82 3.50 -19.63
CA SER A 323 -10.75 3.31 -20.75
C SER A 323 -12.10 2.73 -20.31
N THR A 324 -12.12 1.90 -19.27
CA THR A 324 -13.34 1.23 -18.78
C THR A 324 -14.31 2.21 -18.13
N HIS A 325 -13.79 3.21 -17.42
CA HIS A 325 -14.56 4.11 -16.56
C HIS A 325 -14.60 5.56 -17.06
N GLY A 326 -13.98 5.84 -18.20
CA GLY A 326 -14.32 6.97 -19.04
C GLY A 326 -13.67 8.28 -18.62
N PHE A 327 -12.35 8.39 -18.80
CA PHE A 327 -11.78 9.70 -19.12
C PHE A 327 -12.35 10.13 -20.47
N ASN A 328 -13.27 11.11 -20.46
CA ASN A 328 -13.95 11.60 -21.68
C ASN A 328 -12.97 12.10 -22.75
N ASN A 329 -11.73 12.42 -22.37
CA ASN A 329 -10.61 12.75 -23.24
C ASN A 329 -9.38 11.92 -22.85
N GLY A 330 -9.52 10.60 -22.71
CA GLY A 330 -8.37 9.75 -22.40
C GLY A 330 -7.20 10.05 -23.33
N TYR A 331 -5.97 9.96 -22.82
CA TYR A 331 -4.72 10.17 -23.56
C TYR A 331 -4.55 9.24 -24.79
N VAL A 332 -5.55 8.39 -25.05
CA VAL A 332 -5.77 7.52 -26.21
C VAL A 332 -5.60 8.23 -27.57
N ALA A 333 -5.75 9.54 -27.65
CA ALA A 333 -5.53 10.29 -28.89
C ALA A 333 -4.03 10.46 -29.27
N ASN A 334 -3.10 10.09 -28.38
CA ASN A 334 -1.67 10.26 -28.61
C ASN A 334 -1.03 8.95 -29.14
N GLN A 335 -0.23 9.04 -30.21
CA GLN A 335 0.37 7.87 -30.87
C GLN A 335 1.33 7.09 -29.95
N ASN A 336 1.89 7.74 -28.93
CA ASN A 336 2.74 7.11 -27.91
C ASN A 336 1.96 6.33 -26.84
N TYR A 337 0.63 6.45 -26.82
CA TYR A 337 -0.25 5.80 -25.85
C TYR A 337 -0.70 4.38 -26.32
N ALA A 338 -0.37 3.97 -27.56
CA ALA A 338 -0.78 2.69 -28.12
C ALA A 338 -0.26 1.46 -27.33
N ASN A 339 0.98 1.52 -26.82
CA ASN A 339 1.53 0.44 -25.99
C ASN A 339 0.82 0.34 -24.63
N GLN A 340 0.35 1.47 -24.11
CA GLN A 340 -0.40 1.51 -22.86
C GLN A 340 -1.80 0.92 -23.04
N VAL A 341 -2.50 1.27 -24.13
CA VAL A 341 -3.82 0.71 -24.48
C VAL A 341 -3.77 -0.82 -24.66
N GLN A 342 -2.68 -1.35 -25.22
CA GLN A 342 -2.52 -2.80 -25.38
C GLN A 342 -2.39 -3.54 -24.04
N ASN A 343 -1.74 -2.93 -23.05
CA ASN A 343 -1.57 -3.53 -21.72
C ASN A 343 -2.74 -3.21 -20.79
N GLU A 344 -3.48 -2.15 -21.06
CA GLU A 344 -4.60 -1.68 -20.26
C GLU A 344 -5.67 -2.76 -20.07
N ALA A 345 -6.02 -3.50 -21.13
CA ALA A 345 -6.98 -4.60 -21.03
C ALA A 345 -6.54 -5.66 -20.00
N LEU A 346 -5.24 -6.02 -19.99
CA LEU A 346 -4.68 -6.97 -19.03
C LEU A 346 -4.65 -6.41 -17.61
N VAL A 347 -4.33 -5.12 -17.45
CA VAL A 347 -4.34 -4.44 -16.15
C VAL A 347 -5.77 -4.36 -15.61
N CYS A 348 -6.74 -3.98 -16.44
CA CYS A 348 -8.15 -3.94 -16.07
C CYS A 348 -8.66 -5.32 -15.65
N ASP A 349 -8.35 -6.37 -16.41
CA ASP A 349 -8.71 -7.75 -16.06
C ASP A 349 -8.08 -8.17 -14.71
N PHE A 350 -6.82 -7.80 -14.48
CA PHE A 350 -6.14 -8.06 -13.21
C PHE A 350 -6.78 -7.30 -12.04
N ILE A 351 -7.04 -6.00 -12.17
CA ILE A 351 -7.75 -5.19 -11.17
C ILE A 351 -9.12 -5.79 -10.85
N SER A 352 -9.87 -6.21 -11.87
CA SER A 352 -11.17 -6.86 -11.70
C SER A 352 -11.05 -8.15 -10.87
N SER A 353 -10.06 -9.00 -11.19
CA SER A 353 -9.79 -10.24 -10.43
C SER A 353 -9.44 -9.99 -8.96
N VAL A 354 -8.66 -8.94 -8.70
CA VAL A 354 -8.25 -8.51 -7.35
C VAL A 354 -9.45 -7.96 -6.57
N SER A 355 -10.27 -7.16 -7.24
CA SER A 355 -11.45 -6.52 -6.66
C SER A 355 -12.53 -7.54 -6.30
N ALA A 356 -12.72 -8.56 -7.14
CA ALA A 356 -13.68 -9.65 -6.92
C ALA A 356 -13.41 -10.51 -5.67
N GLY A 357 -12.28 -10.32 -4.98
CA GLY A 357 -12.02 -10.97 -3.70
C GLY A 357 -11.71 -12.46 -3.83
N HIS A 358 -11.11 -12.84 -4.96
CA HIS A 358 -10.71 -14.22 -5.21
C HIS A 358 -9.47 -14.67 -4.41
N TYR A 359 -8.90 -13.79 -3.59
CA TYR A 359 -7.65 -14.05 -2.88
C TYR A 359 -7.83 -13.92 -1.36
N ASP A 360 -7.26 -14.83 -0.58
CA ASP A 360 -7.24 -14.72 0.88
C ASP A 360 -6.11 -13.81 1.39
N GLN A 361 -5.92 -13.78 2.72
CA GLN A 361 -4.87 -13.00 3.39
C GLN A 361 -3.46 -13.52 3.09
N THR A 362 -3.31 -14.77 2.68
CA THR A 362 -2.01 -15.34 2.27
C THR A 362 -1.72 -15.06 0.80
N GLY A 363 -2.73 -14.64 0.04
CA GLY A 363 -2.69 -14.39 -1.39
C GLY A 363 -2.98 -15.64 -2.24
N GLU A 364 -3.58 -16.68 -1.66
CA GLU A 364 -4.05 -17.86 -2.38
C GLU A 364 -5.43 -17.63 -2.99
N ILE A 365 -5.67 -18.26 -4.15
CA ILE A 365 -6.96 -18.15 -4.84
C ILE A 365 -8.00 -19.00 -4.10
N VAL A 366 -8.96 -18.35 -3.46
CA VAL A 366 -10.11 -19.01 -2.83
C VAL A 366 -11.25 -19.13 -3.84
N ILE A 367 -11.37 -20.31 -4.42
CA ILE A 367 -12.54 -20.68 -5.25
C ILE A 367 -13.65 -21.13 -4.30
N SER A 368 -14.37 -20.19 -3.70
CA SER A 368 -15.61 -20.53 -2.98
C SER A 368 -16.67 -20.99 -3.99
N GLY A 369 -17.21 -22.19 -3.77
CA GLY A 369 -17.96 -23.01 -4.74
C GLY A 369 -19.33 -22.53 -5.24
N GLY A 370 -19.52 -21.23 -5.46
CA GLY A 370 -20.65 -20.69 -6.21
C GLY A 370 -20.14 -20.17 -7.55
N ARG A 371 -20.63 -20.72 -8.68
CA ARG A 371 -20.34 -20.33 -10.08
C ARG A 371 -19.74 -18.92 -10.23
N THR A 372 -18.44 -18.78 -10.04
CA THR A 372 -17.70 -17.57 -10.36
C THR A 372 -17.35 -17.70 -11.83
N THR A 373 -18.23 -17.15 -12.68
CA THR A 373 -17.83 -16.87 -14.05
C THR A 373 -16.68 -15.88 -13.95
N LEU A 374 -15.45 -16.32 -14.26
CA LEU A 374 -14.40 -15.41 -14.70
C LEU A 374 -15.01 -14.61 -15.86
N SER A 375 -15.50 -13.41 -15.55
CA SER A 375 -15.89 -12.43 -16.55
C SER A 375 -14.62 -11.77 -17.07
N GLY A 376 -13.68 -12.59 -17.57
CA GLY A 376 -12.69 -12.13 -18.50
C GLY A 376 -13.45 -11.77 -19.76
N GLY A 377 -13.51 -10.49 -20.07
CA GLY A 377 -14.21 -9.93 -21.22
C GLY A 377 -13.51 -10.33 -22.52
N MET A 378 -13.41 -11.61 -22.83
CA MET A 378 -13.26 -12.01 -24.23
C MET A 378 -14.55 -11.58 -24.91
N SER A 379 -14.46 -10.53 -25.74
CA SER A 379 -15.52 -10.10 -26.64
C SER A 379 -15.78 -11.21 -27.66
N THR A 380 -16.51 -12.24 -27.24
CA THR A 380 -16.84 -13.35 -28.13
C THR A 380 -17.74 -12.79 -29.23
N SER A 381 -17.32 -12.92 -30.49
CA SER A 381 -18.11 -12.45 -31.62
C SER A 381 -19.48 -13.14 -31.62
N GLY A 382 -20.50 -12.52 -32.22
CA GLY A 382 -21.87 -13.09 -32.21
C GLY A 382 -21.94 -14.56 -32.66
N GLY A 383 -21.05 -14.98 -33.55
CA GLY A 383 -20.94 -16.38 -33.99
C GLY A 383 -20.42 -17.34 -32.91
N GLN A 384 -19.51 -16.89 -32.04
CA GLN A 384 -19.00 -17.71 -30.93
C GLN A 384 -20.09 -17.93 -29.87
N LYS A 385 -20.89 -16.92 -29.54
CA LYS A 385 -22.03 -17.07 -28.62
C LYS A 385 -23.06 -18.07 -29.14
N PHE A 386 -23.34 -18.03 -30.44
CA PHE A 386 -24.24 -18.98 -31.08
C PHE A 386 -23.71 -20.41 -31.02
N ALA A 387 -22.44 -20.63 -31.40
CA ALA A 387 -21.82 -21.96 -31.38
C ALA A 387 -21.78 -22.58 -29.97
N LEU A 388 -21.45 -21.77 -28.95
CA LEU A 388 -21.35 -22.24 -27.57
C LEU A 388 -22.72 -22.68 -27.01
N THR A 389 -23.79 -21.97 -27.39
CA THR A 389 -25.16 -22.33 -27.01
C THR A 389 -25.57 -23.67 -27.62
N PHE A 390 -25.21 -23.93 -28.87
CA PHE A 390 -25.47 -25.22 -29.53
C PHE A 390 -24.68 -26.36 -28.90
N PHE A 391 -23.43 -26.13 -28.49
CA PHE A 391 -22.64 -27.15 -27.81
C PHE A 391 -23.24 -27.55 -26.47
N ILE A 392 -23.72 -26.58 -25.67
CA ILE A 392 -24.36 -26.88 -24.38
C ILE A 392 -25.64 -27.70 -24.57
N LEU A 393 -26.51 -27.29 -25.51
CA LEU A 393 -27.74 -28.02 -25.82
C LEU A 393 -27.45 -29.42 -26.39
N GLY A 394 -26.44 -29.54 -27.25
CA GLY A 394 -25.99 -30.82 -27.80
C GLY A 394 -25.43 -31.76 -26.72
N SER A 395 -24.71 -31.22 -25.73
CA SER A 395 -24.18 -31.98 -24.60
C SER A 395 -25.30 -32.58 -23.76
N ILE A 396 -26.32 -31.78 -23.45
CA ILE A 396 -27.51 -32.22 -22.71
C ILE A 396 -28.28 -33.28 -23.51
N GLY A 397 -28.40 -33.09 -24.83
CA GLY A 397 -29.02 -34.06 -25.73
C GLY A 397 -28.30 -35.41 -25.75
N LEU A 398 -26.96 -35.40 -25.86
CA LEU A 398 -26.13 -36.61 -25.83
C LEU A 398 -26.20 -37.32 -24.47
N ALA A 399 -26.19 -36.56 -23.37
CA ALA A 399 -26.35 -37.12 -22.03
C ALA A 399 -27.73 -37.79 -21.85
N GLY A 400 -28.80 -37.16 -22.35
CA GLY A 400 -30.14 -37.73 -22.35
C GLY A 400 -30.22 -39.01 -23.20
N TYR A 401 -29.61 -39.01 -24.38
CA TYR A 401 -29.56 -40.19 -25.24
C TYR A 401 -28.78 -41.34 -24.60
N ALA A 402 -27.63 -41.06 -23.98
CA ALA A 402 -26.85 -42.05 -23.25
C ALA A 402 -27.65 -42.67 -22.08
N ALA A 403 -28.39 -41.84 -21.33
CA ALA A 403 -29.25 -42.31 -20.25
C ALA A 403 -30.40 -43.21 -20.76
N MET A 404 -31.01 -42.85 -21.89
CA MET A 404 -32.06 -43.65 -22.54
C MET A 404 -31.50 -45.01 -23.01
N LEU A 405 -30.33 -45.02 -23.64
CA LEU A 405 -29.66 -46.24 -24.11
C LEU A 405 -29.32 -47.16 -22.92
N HIS A 406 -28.83 -46.58 -21.82
CA HIS A 406 -28.54 -47.32 -20.59
C HIS A 406 -29.79 -47.97 -19.99
N GLN A 407 -30.96 -47.30 -20.03
CA GLN A 407 -32.23 -47.88 -19.59
C GLN A 407 -32.69 -49.04 -20.47
N GLN A 408 -32.47 -49.00 -21.79
CA GLN A 408 -32.83 -50.10 -22.69
C GLN A 408 -31.96 -51.34 -22.46
N LEU A 409 -30.65 -51.16 -22.29
CA LEU A 409 -29.73 -52.26 -22.02
C LEU A 409 -29.98 -52.92 -20.65
N THR A 410 -30.24 -52.13 -19.62
CA THR A 410 -30.50 -52.65 -18.27
C THR A 410 -31.87 -53.32 -18.12
N LYS A 411 -32.88 -52.91 -18.89
CA LYS A 411 -34.20 -53.57 -18.90
C LYS A 411 -34.24 -54.80 -19.82
N GLY A 412 -33.42 -54.85 -20.87
CA GLY A 412 -33.34 -55.99 -21.79
C GLY A 412 -32.56 -57.21 -21.27
N ALA A 413 -31.65 -57.02 -20.31
CA ALA A 413 -30.79 -58.10 -19.80
C ALA A 413 -31.45 -59.05 -18.78
N LYS A 414 -32.76 -58.94 -18.52
CA LYS A 414 -33.52 -59.88 -17.66
C LYS A 414 -34.26 -60.98 -18.44
N ALA A 415 -33.95 -61.19 -19.71
CA ALA A 415 -34.44 -62.35 -20.46
C ALA A 415 -33.52 -63.58 -20.24
N ASP A 416 -33.86 -64.33 -19.18
CA ASP A 416 -33.87 -65.81 -19.15
C ASP A 416 -32.57 -66.59 -19.45
N LEU A 417 -31.51 -66.36 -18.67
CA LEU A 417 -30.31 -67.21 -18.63
C LEU A 417 -30.37 -68.33 -17.56
N SER A 418 -31.51 -68.60 -16.93
CA SER A 418 -31.62 -69.59 -15.84
C SER A 418 -32.11 -70.99 -16.26
N ARG A 419 -32.17 -71.31 -17.57
CA ARG A 419 -32.82 -72.55 -18.03
C ARG A 419 -31.98 -73.54 -18.84
N GLN A 420 -30.64 -73.44 -18.83
CA GLN A 420 -29.80 -74.40 -19.53
C GLN A 420 -28.59 -74.87 -18.71
N GLY A 421 -28.89 -75.49 -17.57
CA GLY A 421 -27.93 -76.30 -16.80
C GLY A 421 -28.54 -77.67 -16.54
N GLY A 422 -28.34 -78.61 -17.45
CA GLY A 422 -28.86 -79.97 -17.32
C GLY A 422 -28.19 -80.98 -18.24
N ALA A 423 -27.42 -81.87 -17.62
CA ALA A 423 -26.96 -83.19 -18.08
C ALA A 423 -25.97 -83.26 -19.25
N MET A 424 -24.70 -83.54 -18.92
CA MET A 424 -23.85 -84.47 -19.70
C MET A 424 -23.15 -85.37 -18.68
N ALA A 425 -23.60 -86.61 -18.63
CA ALA A 425 -22.87 -87.78 -18.15
C ALA A 425 -22.03 -88.35 -19.31
#